data_AF-A0A367F0Y2-F1
#
_entry.id   AF-A0A367F0Y2-F1
#
_cell.length_a   1.000
_cell.length_b   1.000
_cell.length_c   1.000
_cell.angle_alpha   90.00
_cell.angle_beta   90.00
_cell.angle_gamma   90.00
#
_symmetry.space_group_name_H-M   'P 1'
#
loop_
_entity.id
_entity.type
_entity.pdbx_description
1 polymer ?
#
loop_
_entity_poly.entity_id
_entity_poly.type
_entity_poly.pdbx_seq_one_letter_code
_entity_poly.pdbx_strand_id
1 'polypeptide(L)' 'MIQPSWDTIHPSEQLAGTPAVRRDGHWWLVAPNGGAVPTNEPALTRELDSLAVALDAANRAVAHLGTDESEVGRA' A
#
# COMPACT_ATOMS: atom_id res chain seq x y z
N MET A 1 -5.64 6.78 20.59
CA MET A 1 -5.47 6.05 19.32
C MET A 1 -5.93 4.61 19.58
N ILE A 2 -6.98 4.16 18.91
CA ILE A 2 -7.48 2.78 19.07
C ILE A 2 -6.66 1.92 18.09
N GLN A 3 -6.07 0.83 18.57
CA GLN A 3 -5.32 -0.08 17.70
C GLN A 3 -6.31 -0.87 16.83
N PRO A 4 -6.15 -0.87 15.50
CA PRO A 4 -7.03 -1.64 14.63
C PRO A 4 -6.74 -3.14 14.74
N SER A 5 -7.73 -3.95 14.36
CA SER A 5 -7.64 -5.42 14.33
C SER A 5 -6.75 -5.89 13.17
N TRP A 6 -5.71 -6.67 13.45
CA TRP A 6 -4.77 -7.18 12.44
C TRP A 6 -5.08 -8.58 11.92
N ASP A 7 -6.17 -9.20 12.37
CA ASP A 7 -6.65 -10.51 11.89
C ASP A 7 -6.97 -10.53 10.39
N THR A 8 -7.16 -9.35 9.79
CA THR A 8 -7.34 -9.21 8.35
C THR A 8 -6.67 -7.93 7.87
N ILE A 9 -5.64 -8.11 7.05
CA ILE A 9 -4.98 -7.04 6.29
C ILE A 9 -5.36 -7.25 4.84
N HIS A 10 -6.00 -6.25 4.24
CA HIS A 10 -6.27 -6.32 2.81
C HIS A 10 -4.98 -6.02 2.04
N PRO A 11 -4.73 -6.72 0.92
CA PRO A 11 -3.57 -6.44 0.06
C PRO A 11 -3.50 -4.98 -0.43
N SER A 12 -4.65 -4.30 -0.52
CA SER A 12 -4.73 -2.88 -0.87
C SER A 12 -4.35 -1.93 0.27
N GLU A 13 -4.36 -2.39 1.52
CA GLU A 13 -3.92 -1.62 2.69
C GLU A 13 -2.41 -1.77 2.89
N GLN A 14 -1.84 -2.92 2.49
CA GLN A 14 -0.43 -3.21 2.62
C GLN A 14 0.36 -2.65 1.45
N LEU A 15 1.39 -1.88 1.75
CA LEU A 15 2.31 -1.39 0.74
C LEU A 15 3.15 -2.56 0.23
N ALA A 16 3.04 -2.83 -1.08
CA ALA A 16 3.48 -4.08 -1.70
C ALA A 16 4.94 -4.44 -1.37
N GLY A 17 5.14 -5.65 -0.83
CA GLY A 17 6.47 -6.14 -0.46
C GLY A 17 7.05 -5.53 0.82
N THR A 18 6.27 -4.78 1.59
CA THR A 18 6.70 -4.14 2.84
C THR A 18 5.83 -4.57 4.02
N PRO A 19 6.34 -4.47 5.27
CA PRO A 19 5.52 -4.65 6.47
C PRO A 19 4.60 -3.45 6.76
N ALA A 20 4.61 -2.41 5.93
CA ALA A 20 3.85 -1.18 6.18
C ALA A 20 2.41 -1.31 5.69
N VAL A 21 1.47 -0.99 6.58
CA VAL A 21 0.03 -0.97 6.29
C VAL A 21 -0.53 0.42 6.61
N ARG A 22 -1.33 0.98 5.70
CA ARG A 22 -2.04 2.24 5.92
C ARG A 22 -3.49 1.96 6.30
N ARG A 23 -3.90 2.35 7.51
CA ARG A 23 -5.28 2.19 7.98
C ARG A 23 -5.72 3.42 8.77
N ASP A 24 -6.95 3.87 8.52
CA ASP A 24 -7.54 5.08 9.12
C ASP A 24 -6.64 6.32 9.01
N GLY A 25 -5.93 6.46 7.89
CA GLY A 25 -4.99 7.55 7.65
C GLY A 25 -3.64 7.45 8.39
N HIS A 26 -3.40 6.37 9.13
CA HIS A 26 -2.18 6.16 9.91
C HIS A 26 -1.37 4.98 9.37
N TRP A 27 -0.05 5.09 9.46
CA TRP A 27 0.88 4.03 9.10
C TRP A 27 1.14 3.11 10.30
N TRP A 28 1.20 1.80 10.02
CA TRP A 28 1.50 0.76 10.98
C TRP A 28 2.54 -0.19 10.38
N LEU A 29 3.49 -0.65 11.19
CA LEU A 29 4.42 -1.72 10.82
C LEU A 29 3.92 -3.02 11.43
N VAL A 30 3.56 -3.97 10.58
CA VAL A 30 3.10 -5.29 10.99
C VAL A 30 4.29 -6.24 11.07
N ALA A 31 4.47 -6.84 12.24
CA ALA A 31 5.48 -7.85 12.48
C ALA A 31 4.97 -9.22 12.00
N PRO A 32 5.87 -10.13 11.57
CA PRO A 32 5.49 -11.46 11.10
C PRO A 32 4.73 -12.30 12.12
N ASN A 33 4.84 -11.98 13.41
CA ASN A 33 4.16 -12.66 14.51
C ASN A 33 2.75 -12.09 14.81
N GLY A 34 2.22 -11.21 13.95
CA GLY A 34 0.86 -10.66 14.09
C GLY A 34 0.76 -9.42 14.97
N GLY A 35 1.87 -8.92 15.53
CA GLY A 35 1.89 -7.63 16.20
C GLY A 35 1.92 -6.47 15.20
N ALA A 36 1.43 -5.30 15.57
CA ALA A 36 1.66 -4.09 14.79
C ALA A 36 1.98 -2.89 15.67
N VAL A 37 2.91 -2.06 15.20
CA VAL A 37 3.33 -0.84 15.90
C VAL A 37 2.95 0.39 15.08
N PRO A 38 2.34 1.42 15.68
CA PRO A 38 2.04 2.65 14.98
C PRO A 38 3.33 3.38 14.60
N THR A 39 3.38 3.90 13.38
CA THR A 39 4.49 4.71 12.90
C THR A 39 4.15 6.18 13.11
N ASN A 40 4.68 6.74 14.20
CA ASN A 40 4.47 8.16 14.54
C ASN A 40 5.70 9.03 14.23
N GLU A 41 6.77 8.45 13.70
CA GLU A 41 7.99 9.17 13.35
C GLU A 41 7.77 9.93 12.02
N PRO A 42 7.81 11.28 12.02
CA PRO A 42 7.38 12.08 10.87
C PRO A 42 8.16 11.81 9.57
N ALA A 43 9.47 11.56 9.65
CA ALA A 43 10.28 11.31 8.46
C ALA A 43 9.89 9.97 7.83
N LEU A 44 9.78 8.91 8.62
CA LEU A 44 9.34 7.60 8.15
C LEU A 44 7.93 7.66 7.56
N THR A 45 6.98 8.38 8.18
CA THR A 45 5.63 8.51 7.61
C THR A 45 5.63 9.19 6.23
N ARG A 46 6.51 10.18 6.03
CA ARG A 46 6.63 10.88 4.74
C ARG A 46 7.20 9.97 3.65
N GLU A 47 8.18 9.14 3.98
CA GLU A 47 8.74 8.17 3.04
C GLU A 47 7.71 7.12 2.65
N LEU A 48 6.93 6.61 3.60
CA LEU A 48 5.84 5.66 3.33
C LEU A 48 4.75 6.28 2.44
N ASP A 49 4.36 7.53 2.69
CA ASP A 49 3.42 8.24 1.82
C ASP A 49 3.98 8.42 0.39
N SER A 50 5.26 8.79 0.26
CA SER A 50 5.90 8.98 -1.05
C SER A 50 5.98 7.67 -1.82
N LEU A 51 6.31 6.57 -1.15
CA LEU A 51 6.33 5.24 -1.75
C LEU A 51 4.93 4.78 -2.17
N ALA A 52 3.90 5.05 -1.37
CA ALA A 52 2.52 4.74 -1.72
C ALA A 52 2.08 5.48 -2.99
N VAL A 53 2.42 6.77 -3.13
CA VAL A 53 2.14 7.56 -4.35
C VAL A 53 2.87 6.98 -5.56
N ALA A 54 4.15 6.63 -5.42
CA ALA A 54 4.94 6.04 -6.51
C ALA A 54 4.37 4.69 -6.96
N LEU A 55 3.98 3.83 -6.02
CA LEU A 55 3.41 2.51 -6.32
C LEU A 55 2.06 2.64 -7.03
N ASP A 56 1.19 3.55 -6.56
CA ASP A 56 -0.09 3.84 -7.19
C ASP A 56 0.09 4.40 -8.62
N ALA A 57 1.07 5.27 -8.84
CA ALA A 57 1.43 5.73 -10.18
C ALA A 57 1.92 4.60 -11.09
N ALA A 58 2.75 3.69 -10.57
CA ALA A 58 3.23 2.52 -11.31
C ALA A 58 2.08 1.56 -11.67
N ASN A 59 1.19 1.27 -10.72
CA ASN A 59 0.01 0.43 -10.95
C ASN A 59 -0.90 1.03 -12.03
N ARG A 60 -1.13 2.35 -12.00
CA ARG A 60 -1.88 3.04 -13.07
C ARG A 60 -1.19 2.93 -14.43
N ALA A 61 0.13 3.11 -14.48
CA ALA A 61 0.88 3.00 -15.72
C ALA A 61 0.76 1.59 -16.32
N VAL A 62 0.90 0.54 -15.49
CA VAL A 62 0.71 -0.87 -15.91
C VAL A 62 -0.72 -1.13 -16.38
N ALA A 63 -1.72 -0.62 -15.66
CA ALA A 63 -3.12 -0.77 -16.05
C ALA A 63 -3.43 -0.10 -17.41
N HIS A 64 -2.78 1.03 -17.70
CA HIS A 64 -2.93 1.71 -18.98
C HIS A 64 -2.35 0.88 -20.14
N LEU A 65 -1.20 0.22 -19.94
CA LEU A 65 -0.62 -0.69 -20.94
C LEU A 65 -1.56 -1.87 -21.26
N GLY A 66 -2.20 -2.46 -20.25
CA GLY A 66 -3.14 -3.58 -20.46
C GLY A 66 -4.44 -3.20 -21.17
N THR A 67 -4.80 -1.90 -21.15
CA THR A 67 -5.98 -1.39 -21.87
C THR A 67 -5.70 -1.25 -23.36
N ASP A 68 -4.48 -0.81 -23.72
CA ASP A 68 -4.03 -0.64 -25.12
C ASP A 68 -3.98 -1.99 -25.87
N GLU A 69 -3.49 -3.06 -25.22
CA GLU A 69 -3.47 -4.40 -25.82
C GLU A 69 -4.87 -5.01 -26.03
N SER A 70 -5.86 -4.60 -25.22
CA SER A 70 -7.24 -5.06 -25.38
C SER A 70 -7.96 -4.42 -26.57
N GLU A 71 -7.49 -3.26 -27.04
CA GLU A 71 -7.98 -2.60 -28.27
C GLU A 71 -7.27 -3.13 -29.53
N VAL A 72 -5.98 -3.49 -29.43
CA VAL A 72 -5.20 -4.06 -30.54
C VAL A 72 -5.64 -5.49 -30.90
N GLY A 73 -6.22 -6.25 -29.96
CA GLY A 73 -6.79 -7.59 -30.21
C GLY A 73 -8.15 -7.62 -30.91
N ARG A 74 -8.71 -6.46 -31.32
CA ARG A 74 -10.04 -6.36 -31.96
C ARG A 74 -10.05 -5.74 -33.37
N ALA A 75 -8.89 -5.54 -33.99
CA ALA A 75 -8.78 -5.05 -35.37
C ALA A 75 -8.74 -6.18 -36.41
#